data_AF-A0A4V6KMH9-F1
#
_entry.id   AF-A0A4V6KMH9-F1
#
_cell.length_a   1.000
_cell.length_b   1.000
_cell.length_c   1.000
_cell.angle_alpha   90.00
_cell.angle_beta   90.00
_cell.angle_gamma   90.00
#
_symmetry.space_group_name_H-M   'P 1'
#
loop_
_entity.id
_entity.type
_entity.pdbx_description
1 polymer ?
#
loop_
_entity_poly.entity_id
_entity_poly.type
_entity_poly.pdbx_seq_one_letter_code
_entity_poly.pdbx_strand_id
1 'polypeptide(L)'
;MADIICLSQFSQHVQAENSSLSFHDEMTFDFIANLNAITENEQLFSAIRKMKFSSFEVFNTERYGNMIKTGLTLAVTSLLKELTNENSANC
;
A
#
# COMPACT_ATOMS: atom_id res chain seq x y z
N MET A 1 13.84 -3.54 4.21
CA MET A 1 14.52 -2.63 3.25
C MET A 1 13.90 -2.59 1.86
N ALA A 2 13.45 -3.72 1.27
CA ALA A 2 12.84 -3.75 -0.07
C ALA A 2 11.62 -2.82 -0.23
N ASP A 3 10.73 -2.78 0.77
CA ASP A 3 9.53 -1.93 0.77
C ASP A 3 9.84 -0.43 0.69
N ILE A 4 10.87 0.03 1.40
CA ILE A 4 11.29 1.45 1.39
C ILE A 4 11.79 1.86 0.00
N ILE A 5 12.53 0.97 -0.66
CA ILE A 5 13.00 1.18 -2.04
C ILE A 5 11.80 1.22 -2.99
N CYS A 6 10.85 0.28 -2.85
CA CYS A 6 9.64 0.23 -3.66
C CYS A 6 8.80 1.52 -3.51
N LEU A 7 8.58 1.98 -2.27
CA LEU A 7 7.91 3.25 -1.96
C LEU A 7 8.60 4.45 -2.62
N SER A 8 9.93 4.48 -2.57
CA SER A 8 10.73 5.58 -3.16
C SER A 8 10.61 5.60 -4.68
N GLN A 9 10.73 4.44 -5.34
CA GLN A 9 10.60 4.31 -6.78
C GLN A 9 9.20 4.68 -7.26
N PHE A 10 8.17 4.23 -6.56
CA PHE A 10 6.79 4.55 -6.87
C PHE A 10 6.51 6.05 -6.73
N SER A 11 6.99 6.68 -5.65
CA SER A 11 6.87 8.13 -5.46
C SER A 11 7.56 8.92 -6.57
N GLN A 12 8.75 8.49 -7.01
CA GLN A 12 9.47 9.14 -8.12
C GLN A 12 8.71 9.01 -9.44
N HIS A 13 8.15 7.82 -9.71
CA HIS A 13 7.36 7.57 -10.91
C HIS A 13 6.12 8.46 -10.98
N VAL A 14 5.33 8.51 -9.89
CA VAL A 14 4.13 9.36 -9.82
C VAL A 14 4.46 10.85 -9.99
N GLN A 15 5.58 11.30 -9.42
CA GLN A 15 6.02 12.69 -9.58
C GLN A 15 6.51 13.01 -11.01
N ALA A 16 7.19 12.06 -11.66
CA ALA A 16 7.73 12.25 -13.01
C ALA A 16 6.63 12.31 -14.08
N GLU A 17 5.60 11.49 -13.96
CA GLU A 17 4.55 11.39 -14.98
C GLU A 17 3.50 12.51 -14.92
N ASN A 18 3.48 13.33 -13.86
CA ASN A 18 2.40 14.30 -13.58
C ASN A 18 0.99 13.69 -13.73
N SER A 19 0.89 12.37 -13.56
CA SER A 19 -0.35 11.63 -13.71
C SER A 19 -1.15 11.73 -12.42
N SER A 20 -2.45 12.03 -12.54
CA SER A 20 -3.38 11.98 -11.42
C SER A 20 -3.65 10.51 -11.08
N LEU A 21 -2.75 9.89 -10.33
CA LEU A 21 -2.90 8.54 -9.84
C LEU A 21 -3.97 8.50 -8.73
N SER A 22 -4.91 7.57 -8.85
CA SER A 22 -5.93 7.30 -7.85
C SER A 22 -5.70 6.01 -7.08
N PHE A 23 -6.25 5.95 -5.86
CA PHE A 23 -6.16 4.75 -5.02
C PHE A 23 -6.90 3.53 -5.57
N HIS A 24 -7.76 3.72 -6.57
CA HIS A 24 -8.49 2.63 -7.21
C HIS A 24 -7.84 2.17 -8.53
N ASP A 25 -6.74 2.81 -8.96
CA ASP A 25 -6.06 2.45 -10.20
C ASP A 25 -5.34 1.10 -10.08
N GLU A 26 -5.25 0.39 -11.21
CA GLU A 26 -4.57 -0.92 -11.26
C GLU A 26 -3.11 -0.81 -10.81
N MET A 27 -2.42 0.24 -11.25
CA MET A 27 -1.04 0.50 -10.88
C MET A 27 -0.86 0.64 -9.36
N THR A 28 -1.82 1.27 -8.67
CA THR A 28 -1.80 1.37 -7.20
C THR A 28 -1.97 0.00 -6.56
N PHE A 29 -2.83 -0.86 -7.12
CA PHE A 29 -2.99 -2.23 -6.65
C PHE A 29 -1.72 -3.06 -6.84
N ASP A 30 -1.12 -3.00 -8.04
CA ASP A 30 0.13 -3.70 -8.33
C ASP A 30 1.25 -3.25 -7.39
N PHE A 31 1.34 -1.95 -7.13
CA PHE A 31 2.29 -1.41 -6.16
C PHE A 31 2.09 -1.99 -4.75
N ILE A 32 0.89 -1.93 -4.19
CA ILE A 32 0.66 -2.44 -2.83
C ILE A 32 0.82 -3.96 -2.72
N ALA A 33 0.60 -4.70 -3.80
CA ALA A 33 0.80 -6.14 -3.85
C ALA A 33 2.28 -6.55 -3.81
N ASN A 34 3.20 -5.60 -4.04
CA ASN A 34 4.65 -5.80 -3.95
C ASN A 34 5.25 -5.33 -2.61
N LEU A 35 4.45 -4.77 -1.70
CA LEU A 35 4.92 -4.33 -0.37
C LEU A 35 4.74 -5.45 0.65
N ASN A 36 5.83 -5.94 1.23
CA ASN A 36 5.81 -6.98 2.27
C ASN A 36 5.02 -6.50 3.50
N ALA A 37 5.20 -5.25 3.92
CA ALA A 37 4.46 -4.63 5.02
C ALA A 37 2.93 -4.63 4.81
N ILE A 38 2.44 -4.88 3.59
CA ILE A 38 1.01 -5.08 3.30
C ILE A 38 0.69 -6.57 3.14
N THR A 39 1.47 -7.31 2.34
CA THR A 39 1.18 -8.70 2.00
C THR A 39 1.33 -9.66 3.19
N GLU A 40 2.20 -9.32 4.15
CA GLU A 40 2.36 -10.06 5.41
C GLU A 40 1.16 -9.88 6.35
N ASN A 41 0.39 -8.79 6.21
CA ASN A 41 -0.91 -8.66 6.86
C ASN A 41 -1.98 -9.39 6.04
N GLU A 42 -2.00 -10.72 6.17
CA GLU A 42 -2.87 -11.59 5.36
C GLU A 42 -4.36 -11.21 5.45
N GLN A 43 -4.83 -10.81 6.63
CA GLN A 43 -6.22 -10.42 6.84
C GLN A 43 -6.58 -9.16 6.03
N LEU A 44 -5.75 -8.12 6.12
CA LEU A 44 -5.91 -6.88 5.38
C LEU A 44 -5.78 -7.11 3.87
N PHE A 45 -4.72 -7.80 3.44
CA PHE A 45 -4.47 -8.01 2.02
C PHE A 45 -5.54 -8.92 1.38
N SER A 46 -6.04 -9.92 2.11
CA SER A 46 -7.18 -10.74 1.68
C SER A 46 -8.46 -9.90 1.54
N ALA A 47 -8.73 -8.97 2.47
CA ALA A 47 -9.87 -8.06 2.36
C ALA A 47 -9.78 -7.15 1.14
N ILE A 48 -8.59 -6.58 0.88
CA ILE A 48 -8.33 -5.76 -0.31
C ILE A 48 -8.57 -6.56 -1.59
N ARG A 49 -8.00 -7.76 -1.71
CA ARG A 49 -8.18 -8.63 -2.89
C ARG A 49 -9.63 -9.02 -3.11
N LYS A 50 -10.33 -9.46 -2.05
CA LYS A 50 -11.76 -9.80 -2.13
C LYS A 50 -12.59 -8.63 -2.65
N MET A 51 -12.24 -7.42 -2.26
CA MET A 51 -12.94 -6.24 -2.75
C MET A 51 -12.58 -5.92 -4.20
N LYS A 52 -11.29 -5.93 -4.58
CA LYS A 52 -10.83 -5.71 -5.97
C LYS A 52 -11.48 -6.66 -6.97
N PHE A 53 -11.66 -7.92 -6.58
CA PHE A 53 -12.22 -8.98 -7.42
C PHE A 53 -13.69 -9.30 -7.10
N SER A 54 -14.38 -8.42 -6.37
CA SER A 54 -15.82 -8.56 -6.14
C SER A 54 -16.61 -8.30 -7.42
N SER A 55 -17.83 -8.83 -7.49
CA SER A 55 -18.74 -8.53 -8.60
C SER A 55 -19.05 -7.04 -8.66
N PHE A 56 -19.36 -6.53 -9.86
CA PHE A 56 -19.68 -5.11 -10.06
C PHE A 56 -20.86 -4.63 -9.18
N GLU A 57 -21.79 -5.51 -8.85
CA GLU A 57 -22.94 -5.24 -7.98
C GLU A 57 -22.56 -4.93 -6.52
N VAL A 58 -21.38 -5.40 -6.08
CA VAL A 58 -20.87 -5.24 -4.70
C VAL A 58 -19.70 -4.25 -4.64
N PHE A 59 -19.01 -4.07 -5.77
CA PHE A 59 -17.86 -3.20 -5.86
C PHE A 59 -18.24 -1.73 -5.68
N ASN A 60 -17.52 -1.06 -4.77
CA ASN A 60 -17.63 0.38 -4.57
C ASN A 60 -16.22 0.98 -4.63
N THR A 61 -15.98 1.82 -5.64
CA THR A 61 -14.68 2.44 -5.91
C THR A 61 -14.15 3.26 -4.75
N GLU A 62 -15.01 4.02 -4.08
CA GLU A 62 -14.63 4.86 -2.94
C GLU A 62 -14.22 3.99 -1.73
N ARG A 63 -15.03 2.98 -1.41
CA ARG A 63 -14.73 2.05 -0.32
C ARG A 63 -13.48 1.23 -0.61
N TYR A 64 -13.24 0.86 -1.88
CA TYR A 64 -12.00 0.20 -2.28
C TYR A 64 -10.79 1.11 -2.10
N GLY A 65 -10.84 2.34 -2.62
CA GLY A 65 -9.77 3.33 -2.46
C GLY A 65 -9.47 3.64 -0.99
N ASN A 66 -10.49 3.74 -0.14
CA ASN A 66 -10.32 3.93 1.30
C ASN A 66 -9.61 2.74 1.97
N MET A 67 -9.86 1.51 1.50
CA MET A 67 -9.20 0.32 2.02
C MET A 67 -7.73 0.25 1.58
N ILE A 68 -7.42 0.62 0.34
CA ILE A 68 -6.05 0.77 -0.16
C ILE A 68 -5.29 1.81 0.68
N LYS A 69 -5.89 2.99 0.91
CA LYS A 69 -5.32 4.05 1.74
C LYS A 69 -5.05 3.60 3.17
N THR A 70 -5.97 2.82 3.75
CA THR A 70 -5.79 2.22 5.08
C THR A 70 -4.60 1.27 5.11
N GLY A 71 -4.47 0.40 4.10
CA GLY A 71 -3.35 -0.53 4.04
C GLY A 71 -1.99 0.16 3.89
N LEU A 72 -1.90 1.18 3.04
CA LEU A 72 -0.70 2.01 2.91
C LEU A 72 -0.35 2.73 4.22
N THR A 73 -1.35 3.29 4.91
CA THR A 73 -1.13 3.97 6.20
C THR A 73 -0.54 3.02 7.24
N LEU A 74 -1.07 1.80 7.32
CA LEU A 74 -0.57 0.78 8.24
C LEU A 74 0.85 0.32 7.87
N ALA A 75 1.12 0.11 6.58
CA ALA A 75 2.44 -0.28 6.09
C ALA A 75 3.50 0.77 6.43
N VAL A 76 3.26 2.04 6.10
CA VAL A 76 4.17 3.14 6.43
C VAL A 76 4.36 3.27 7.95
N THR A 77 3.28 3.10 8.73
CA THR A 77 3.36 3.13 10.19
C THR A 77 4.24 1.98 10.74
N SER A 78 4.15 0.77 10.17
CA SER A 78 5.00 -0.36 10.57
C SER A 78 6.47 -0.08 10.25
N LEU A 79 6.75 0.36 9.02
CA LEU A 79 8.11 0.67 8.58
C LEU A 79 8.74 1.78 9.44
N LEU A 80 7.99 2.83 9.78
CA LEU A 80 8.49 3.89 10.68
C LEU A 80 8.79 3.38 12.09
N LYS A 81 7.96 2.45 12.62
CA LYS A 81 8.22 1.83 13.92
C LYS A 81 9.48 0.98 13.89
N GLU A 82 9.67 0.17 12.85
CA GLU A 82 10.88 -0.63 12.65
C GLU A 82 12.14 0.25 12.63
N LEU A 83 12.15 1.31 11.82
CA LEU A 83 13.27 2.26 11.75
C LEU A 83 13.53 2.98 13.09
N THR A 84 12.49 3.33 13.84
CA THR A 84 12.64 3.99 15.14
C THR A 84 13.18 3.03 16.21
N ASN A 85 12.74 1.77 16.17
CA ASN A 85 13.19 0.72 17.09
C ASN A 85 14.64 0.29 16.81
N GLU A 86 15.03 0.19 15.54
CA GLU A 86 16.42 -0.06 15.14
C GLU A 86 17.37 1.04 15.64
N ASN A 87 16.95 2.30 15.59
CA ASN A 87 17.75 3.42 16.08
C ASN A 87 17.87 3.48 17.61
N SER A 88 16.87 2.97 18.35
CA SER A 88 16.89 2.93 19.82
C SER A 88 17.63 1.72 20.38
N ALA A 89 17.77 0.63 19.62
CA ALA A 89 18.59 -0.52 20.00
C ALA A 89 20.12 -0.30 19.81
N ASN A 90 20.50 0.75 19.07
CA ASN A 90 21.88 1.13 18.77
C ASN A 90 22.44 2.25 19.69
N CYS A 91 21.78 2.54 20.82
CA CYS A 91 22.20 3.52 21.83
C CYS A 91 22.48 2.87 23.18
#